data_AF-A0A258XU58-F1
#
_entry.id   AF-A0A258XU58-F1
#
_cell.length_a   1.000
_cell.length_b   1.000
_cell.length_c   1.000
_cell.angle_alpha   90.00
_cell.angle_beta   90.00
_cell.angle_gamma   90.00
#
_symmetry.space_group_name_H-M   'P 1'
#
loop_
_entity.id
_entity.type
_entity.pdbx_description
1 polymer ?
#
loop_
_entity_poly.entity_id
_entity_poly.type
_entity_poly.pdbx_seq_one_letter_code
_entity_poly.pdbx_strand_id
1 'polypeptide(L)'
;MPTIDPRIDAHIAKAGEFARPVLERFRALVHREIPDCVEAIKSDEEQVIQRLHAAVERLSSASTASKPKAAPKPVPDMPSSFADALEDAAVRDRFDAMAPGQRREYIEWIVEAKTVTTRKKRIVQAVEWIGEGKTRNWEYQKC
;
A
#
# COMPACT_ATOMS: atom_id res chain seq x y z
N MET A 1 -42.25 -16.42 6.47
CA MET A 1 -42.51 -15.33 5.49
C MET A 1 -41.22 -14.54 5.37
N PRO A 2 -40.78 -14.18 4.17
CA PRO A 2 -39.53 -13.44 3.99
C PRO A 2 -39.60 -12.12 4.76
N THR A 3 -38.62 -11.87 5.61
CA THR A 3 -38.52 -10.61 6.37
C THR A 3 -37.70 -9.63 5.53
N ILE A 4 -38.42 -8.72 4.87
CA ILE A 4 -37.85 -7.71 3.97
C ILE A 4 -37.51 -6.46 4.79
N ASP A 5 -36.24 -6.05 4.82
CA ASP A 5 -35.77 -4.86 5.54
C ASP A 5 -35.79 -3.63 4.62
N PRO A 6 -36.58 -2.58 4.92
CA PRO A 6 -36.68 -1.37 4.09
C PRO A 6 -35.37 -0.58 3.98
N ARG A 7 -34.41 -0.80 4.88
CA ARG A 7 -33.08 -0.17 4.81
C ARG A 7 -32.25 -0.72 3.65
N ILE A 8 -32.48 -1.97 3.27
CA ILE A 8 -31.83 -2.58 2.10
C ILE A 8 -32.41 -2.00 0.81
N ASP A 9 -33.73 -1.73 0.75
CA ASP A 9 -34.34 -1.04 -0.39
C ASP A 9 -33.73 0.35 -0.60
N ALA A 10 -33.58 1.12 0.49
CA ALA A 10 -32.93 2.43 0.43
C ALA A 10 -31.46 2.35 0.02
N HIS A 11 -30.76 1.26 0.34
CA HIS A 11 -29.37 1.04 -0.07
C HIS A 11 -29.28 0.67 -1.56
N ILE A 12 -30.14 -0.23 -2.04
CA ILE A 12 -30.22 -0.61 -3.45
C ILE A 12 -30.56 0.62 -4.29
N ALA A 13 -31.52 1.46 -3.87
CA ALA A 13 -31.90 2.67 -4.59
C ALA A 13 -30.73 3.67 -4.79
N LYS A 14 -29.79 3.72 -3.84
CA LYS A 14 -28.57 4.55 -3.89
C LYS A 14 -27.42 3.92 -4.68
N ALA A 15 -27.51 2.63 -5.02
CA ALA A 15 -26.48 1.94 -5.78
C ALA A 15 -26.41 2.45 -7.23
N GLY A 16 -25.27 2.25 -7.89
CA GLY A 16 -25.08 2.64 -9.28
C GLY A 16 -26.07 1.95 -10.24
N GLU A 17 -26.34 2.58 -11.37
CA GLU A 17 -27.35 2.14 -12.35
C GLU A 17 -27.22 0.67 -12.76
N PHE A 18 -25.99 0.22 -12.97
CA PHE A 18 -25.67 -1.18 -13.29
C PHE A 18 -25.93 -2.15 -12.13
N ALA A 19 -25.72 -1.73 -10.89
CA ALA A 19 -25.75 -2.60 -9.71
C ALA A 19 -27.18 -2.88 -9.22
N ARG A 20 -28.11 -1.93 -9.38
CA ARG A 20 -29.52 -2.05 -8.95
C ARG A 20 -30.19 -3.36 -9.42
N PRO A 21 -30.26 -3.66 -10.73
CA PRO A 21 -30.94 -4.88 -11.19
C PRO A 21 -30.25 -6.17 -10.73
N VAL A 22 -28.93 -6.15 -10.51
CA VAL A 22 -28.19 -7.31 -10.01
C VAL A 22 -28.53 -7.60 -8.55
N LEU A 23 -28.54 -6.56 -7.71
CA LEU A 23 -28.84 -6.67 -6.29
C LEU A 23 -30.29 -7.08 -6.04
N GLU A 24 -31.25 -6.53 -6.80
CA GLU A 24 -32.66 -6.91 -6.74
C GLU A 24 -32.86 -8.39 -7.12
N ARG A 25 -32.24 -8.84 -8.22
CA ARG A 25 -32.32 -10.24 -8.66
C ARG A 25 -31.69 -11.18 -7.65
N PHE A 26 -30.56 -10.80 -7.07
CA PHE A 26 -29.89 -11.60 -6.04
C PHE A 26 -30.73 -11.71 -4.77
N ARG A 27 -31.32 -10.60 -4.29
CA ARG A 27 -32.21 -10.58 -3.13
C ARG A 27 -33.44 -11.47 -3.33
N ALA A 28 -34.08 -11.38 -4.50
CA ALA A 28 -35.20 -12.23 -4.86
C ALA A 28 -34.82 -13.73 -4.90
N LEU A 29 -33.60 -14.04 -5.37
CA LEU A 29 -33.08 -15.40 -5.38
C LEU A 29 -32.86 -15.93 -3.96
N VAL A 30 -32.22 -15.14 -3.09
CA VAL A 30 -31.94 -15.55 -1.70
C VAL A 30 -33.23 -15.84 -0.93
N HIS A 31 -34.26 -15.00 -1.02
CA HIS A 31 -35.55 -15.25 -0.36
C HIS A 31 -36.30 -16.46 -0.92
N ARG A 32 -36.05 -16.81 -2.18
CA ARG A 32 -36.65 -17.99 -2.79
C ARG A 32 -35.98 -19.27 -2.32
N GLU A 33 -34.65 -19.31 -2.30
CA GLU A 33 -33.88 -20.49 -1.91
C GLU A 33 -33.75 -20.64 -0.38
N ILE A 34 -33.84 -19.52 0.36
CA ILE A 34 -33.71 -19.45 1.82
C ILE A 34 -34.87 -18.58 2.38
N PRO A 35 -36.07 -19.15 2.53
CA PRO A 35 -37.27 -18.40 2.96
C PRO A 35 -37.19 -17.78 4.35
N ASP A 36 -36.32 -18.31 5.21
CA ASP A 36 -36.07 -17.84 6.59
C ASP A 36 -34.86 -16.90 6.68
N CYS A 37 -34.36 -16.40 5.55
CA CYS A 37 -33.28 -15.42 5.54
C CYS A 37 -33.73 -14.11 6.21
N VAL A 38 -32.97 -13.66 7.21
CA VAL A 38 -33.13 -12.35 7.84
C VAL A 38 -32.16 -11.37 7.20
N GLU A 39 -32.72 -10.29 6.66
CA GLU A 39 -31.96 -9.20 6.10
C GLU A 39 -31.42 -8.27 7.19
N ALA A 40 -30.13 -7.93 7.10
CA ALA A 40 -29.52 -6.93 7.96
C ALA A 40 -28.50 -6.12 7.17
N ILE A 41 -28.64 -4.80 7.17
CA ILE A 41 -27.61 -3.90 6.68
C ILE A 41 -26.64 -3.57 7.80
N LYS A 42 -25.39 -3.99 7.66
CA LYS A 42 -24.33 -3.64 8.60
C LYS A 42 -23.77 -2.27 8.23
N SER A 43 -24.45 -1.21 8.65
CA SER A 43 -23.92 0.16 8.67
C SER A 43 -23.42 0.45 10.08
N ASP A 44 -22.27 -0.14 10.40
CA ASP A 44 -21.78 -0.17 11.78
C ASP A 44 -21.03 1.11 12.13
N GLU A 45 -21.77 2.22 12.18
CA GLU A 45 -21.28 3.50 12.70
C GLU A 45 -20.79 3.34 14.14
N GLU A 46 -21.43 2.45 14.90
CA GLU A 46 -21.03 2.07 16.26
C GLU A 46 -19.64 1.41 16.29
N GLN A 47 -19.33 0.47 15.39
CA GLN A 47 -17.99 -0.10 15.29
C GLN A 47 -16.94 0.93 14.83
N VAL A 48 -17.33 1.94 14.04
CA VAL A 48 -16.44 3.06 13.69
C VAL A 48 -16.15 3.92 14.94
N ILE A 49 -17.18 4.26 15.71
CA ILE A 49 -17.06 5.00 16.98
C ILE A 49 -16.22 4.22 18.00
N GLN A 50 -16.45 2.93 18.14
CA GLN A 50 -15.67 2.06 19.04
C GLN A 50 -14.20 2.02 18.64
N ARG A 51 -13.90 1.94 17.34
CA ARG A 51 -12.52 1.99 16.83
C ARG A 51 -11.88 3.36 17.01
N LEU A 52 -12.66 4.44 16.93
CA LEU A 52 -12.21 5.81 17.23
C LEU A 52 -11.88 5.97 18.72
N HIS A 53 -12.78 5.58 19.62
CA HIS A 53 -12.52 5.64 21.07
C HIS A 53 -11.29 4.81 21.45
N ALA A 54 -11.18 3.59 20.92
CA ALA A 54 -10.00 2.76 21.13
C ALA A 54 -8.72 3.37 20.53
N ALA A 55 -8.80 4.15 19.44
CA ALA A 55 -7.66 4.86 18.89
C ALA A 55 -7.25 6.07 19.74
N VAL A 56 -8.22 6.84 20.26
CA VAL A 56 -7.99 7.95 21.18
C VAL A 56 -7.36 7.46 22.47
N GLU A 57 -7.83 6.34 23.02
CA GLU A 57 -7.26 5.74 24.23
C GLU A 57 -5.82 5.26 24.01
N ARG A 58 -5.50 4.71 22.83
CA ARG A 58 -4.12 4.37 22.47
C ARG A 58 -3.23 5.62 22.35
N LEU A 59 -3.77 6.74 21.87
CA LEU A 59 -3.02 8.00 21.77
C LEU A 59 -2.85 8.70 23.12
N SER A 60 -3.80 8.56 24.03
CA SER A 60 -3.74 9.17 25.37
C SER A 60 -2.95 8.33 26.37
N SER A 61 -2.96 7.00 26.22
CA SER A 61 -2.18 6.07 27.05
C SER A 61 -0.77 5.78 26.52
N ALA A 62 -0.53 5.98 25.22
CA ALA A 62 0.83 5.89 24.68
C ALA A 62 1.54 7.24 24.78
N SER A 63 2.62 7.28 25.57
CA SER A 63 3.75 8.14 25.17
C SER A 63 4.17 7.70 23.77
N THR A 64 4.51 8.63 22.88
CA THR A 64 4.89 8.40 21.47
C THR A 64 6.16 7.55 21.33
N ALA A 65 6.08 6.28 21.70
CA ALA A 65 7.14 5.31 21.49
C ALA A 65 6.99 4.78 20.06
N SER A 66 7.80 5.35 19.17
CA SER A 66 7.99 4.87 17.81
C SER A 66 8.25 3.35 17.84
N LYS A 67 7.47 2.59 17.06
CA LYS A 67 7.63 1.14 16.91
C LYS A 67 9.09 0.84 16.54
N PRO A 68 9.78 -0.14 17.16
CA PRO A 68 11.14 -0.49 16.75
C PRO A 68 11.14 -0.83 15.26
N LYS A 69 12.02 -0.15 14.50
CA LYS A 69 12.19 -0.31 13.06
C LYS A 69 12.40 -1.79 12.79
N ALA A 70 11.43 -2.41 12.11
CA ALA A 70 11.51 -3.82 11.73
C ALA A 70 12.87 -4.08 11.06
N ALA A 71 13.53 -5.16 11.49
CA ALA A 71 14.84 -5.55 10.98
C ALA A 71 14.81 -5.57 9.44
N PRO A 72 15.82 -5.00 8.76
CA PRO A 72 15.79 -4.87 7.32
C PRO A 72 15.69 -6.28 6.71
N LYS A 73 14.69 -6.48 5.83
CA LYS A 73 14.63 -7.67 4.97
C LYS A 73 16.03 -7.84 4.33
N PRO A 74 16.59 -9.07 4.30
CA PRO A 74 17.92 -9.32 3.77
C PRO A 74 18.07 -8.62 2.43
N VAL A 75 19.07 -7.74 2.36
CA VAL A 75 19.35 -6.95 1.17
C VAL A 75 19.69 -7.94 0.06
N PRO A 76 18.95 -7.97 -1.06
CA PRO A 76 19.37 -8.72 -2.24
C PRO A 76 20.81 -8.30 -2.59
N ASP A 77 21.69 -9.26 -2.87
CA ASP A 77 23.13 -9.05 -3.09
C ASP A 77 23.38 -7.76 -3.87
N MET A 78 23.91 -6.75 -3.16
CA MET A 78 24.32 -5.48 -3.75
C MET A 78 25.38 -5.84 -4.81
N PRO A 79 25.16 -5.52 -6.09
CA PRO A 79 26.18 -5.79 -7.10
C PRO A 79 27.46 -5.06 -6.69
N SER A 80 28.59 -5.75 -6.58
CA SER A 80 29.87 -5.12 -6.20
C SER A 80 30.17 -3.90 -7.08
N SER A 81 29.91 -4.02 -8.38
CA SER A 81 30.05 -2.90 -9.34
C SER A 81 29.22 -1.65 -9.02
N PHE A 82 28.14 -1.78 -8.25
CA PHE A 82 27.37 -0.62 -7.78
C PHE A 82 28.00 -0.03 -6.51
N ALA A 83 28.53 -0.86 -5.61
CA ALA A 83 29.26 -0.37 -4.44
C ALA A 83 30.51 0.41 -4.86
N ASP A 84 31.32 -0.14 -5.76
CA ASP A 84 32.51 0.54 -6.29
C ASP A 84 32.16 1.91 -6.90
N ALA A 85 31.09 1.97 -7.70
CA ALA A 85 30.65 3.20 -8.34
C ALA A 85 30.14 4.28 -7.35
N LEU A 86 29.62 3.87 -6.18
CA LEU A 86 29.22 4.81 -5.12
C LEU A 86 30.43 5.39 -4.38
N GLU A 87 31.47 4.57 -4.17
CA GLU A 87 32.74 5.02 -3.57
C GLU A 87 33.48 5.96 -4.53
N ASP A 88 33.62 5.57 -5.80
CA ASP A 88 34.31 6.36 -6.84
C ASP A 88 33.69 7.76 -7.01
N ALA A 89 32.37 7.85 -6.89
CA ALA A 89 31.64 9.11 -6.98
C ALA A 89 31.49 9.86 -5.65
N ALA A 90 32.00 9.30 -4.54
CA ALA A 90 31.87 9.86 -3.19
C ALA A 90 30.42 10.19 -2.77
N VAL A 91 29.45 9.39 -3.24
CA VAL A 91 28.02 9.52 -2.89
C VAL A 91 27.53 8.43 -1.95
N ARG A 92 28.46 7.60 -1.43
CA ARG A 92 28.15 6.48 -0.55
C ARG A 92 27.39 6.89 0.70
N ASP A 93 27.89 7.88 1.43
CA ASP A 93 27.25 8.38 2.66
C ASP A 93 25.81 8.86 2.40
N ARG A 94 25.60 9.49 1.23
CA ARG A 94 24.27 9.95 0.84
C ARG A 94 23.33 8.80 0.55
N PHE A 95 23.81 7.78 -0.15
CA PHE A 95 23.05 6.54 -0.34
C PHE A 95 22.74 5.87 1.00
N ASP A 96 23.70 5.78 1.91
CA ASP A 96 23.53 5.15 3.22
C ASP A 96 22.63 5.97 4.16
N ALA A 97 22.51 7.27 3.95
CA ALA A 97 21.53 8.12 4.63
C ALA A 97 20.09 7.96 4.10
N MET A 98 19.88 7.40 2.90
CA MET A 98 18.54 7.20 2.33
C MET A 98 17.71 6.18 3.14
N ALA A 99 16.38 6.31 3.06
CA ALA A 99 15.48 5.36 3.68
C ALA A 99 15.70 3.94 3.09
N PRO A 100 15.59 2.86 3.89
CA PRO A 100 15.83 1.50 3.39
C PRO A 100 14.96 1.09 2.21
N GLY A 101 13.77 1.68 2.05
CA GLY A 101 12.91 1.49 0.88
C GLY A 101 13.53 2.06 -0.40
N GLN A 102 13.99 3.32 -0.34
CA GLN A 102 14.63 4.01 -1.46
C GLN A 102 15.89 3.27 -1.92
N ARG A 103 16.72 2.81 -0.99
CA ARG A 103 17.91 2.00 -1.32
C ARG A 103 17.54 0.70 -2.03
N ARG A 104 16.48 0.01 -1.58
CA ARG A 104 16.02 -1.24 -2.20
C ARG A 104 15.53 -1.01 -3.63
N GLU A 105 14.80 0.07 -3.88
CA GLU A 105 14.30 0.41 -5.22
C GLU A 105 15.44 0.60 -6.24
N TYR A 106 16.54 1.26 -5.84
CA TYR A 106 17.72 1.39 -6.69
C TYR A 106 18.39 0.04 -6.97
N ILE A 107 18.59 -0.78 -5.94
CA ILE A 107 19.23 -2.10 -6.06
C ILE A 107 18.39 -3.02 -6.97
N GLU A 108 17.07 -3.07 -6.76
CA GLU A 108 16.16 -3.89 -7.56
C GLU A 108 16.18 -3.45 -9.03
N TRP A 109 16.12 -2.15 -9.29
CA TRP A 109 16.19 -1.61 -10.65
C TRP A 109 17.52 -1.95 -11.34
N ILE A 110 18.65 -1.96 -10.62
CA ILE A 110 19.94 -2.34 -11.21
C ILE A 110 20.02 -3.85 -11.48
N VAL A 111 19.56 -4.68 -10.54
CA VAL A 111 19.62 -6.15 -10.64
C VAL A 111 18.67 -6.71 -11.71
N GLU A 112 17.51 -6.09 -11.92
CA GLU A 112 16.53 -6.48 -12.94
C GLU A 112 17.11 -6.42 -14.38
N ALA A 113 18.17 -5.63 -14.60
CA ALA A 113 18.82 -5.58 -15.91
C ALA A 113 19.53 -6.92 -16.22
N LYS A 114 18.99 -7.65 -17.20
CA LYS A 114 19.54 -8.95 -17.67
C LYS A 114 20.88 -8.83 -18.38
N THR A 115 21.17 -7.69 -19.01
CA THR A 115 22.43 -7.45 -19.73
C THR A 115 23.39 -6.59 -18.91
N VAL A 116 24.68 -6.95 -18.93
CA VAL A 116 25.74 -6.24 -18.21
C VAL A 116 25.88 -4.80 -18.70
N THR A 117 25.69 -4.55 -19.99
CA THR A 117 25.75 -3.21 -20.59
C THR A 117 24.65 -2.28 -20.06
N THR A 118 23.41 -2.78 -19.97
CA THR A 118 22.29 -2.02 -19.40
C THR A 118 22.47 -1.83 -17.90
N ARG A 119 23.00 -2.83 -17.19
CA ARG A 119 23.31 -2.71 -15.76
C ARG A 119 24.31 -1.59 -15.48
N LYS A 120 25.39 -1.49 -16.27
CA LYS A 120 26.37 -0.39 -16.17
C LYS A 120 25.73 0.98 -16.40
N LYS A 121 24.86 1.12 -17.42
CA LYS A 121 24.13 2.37 -17.66
C LYS A 121 23.23 2.77 -16.48
N ARG A 122 22.51 1.80 -15.90
CA ARG A 122 21.68 2.02 -14.70
C ARG A 122 22.51 2.43 -13.49
N ILE A 123 23.70 1.85 -13.30
CA ILE A 123 24.63 2.22 -12.21
C ILE A 123 25.07 3.67 -12.35
N VAL A 124 25.54 4.09 -13.53
CA VAL A 124 25.97 5.48 -13.78
C VAL A 124 24.82 6.46 -13.51
N GLN A 125 23.63 6.16 -14.03
CA GLN A 125 22.45 6.99 -13.81
C GLN A 125 22.00 7.03 -12.34
N ALA A 126 22.08 5.90 -11.63
CA ALA A 126 21.75 5.84 -10.21
C ALA A 126 22.69 6.72 -9.39
N VAL A 127 23.99 6.66 -9.65
CA VAL A 127 25.00 7.47 -8.96
C VAL A 127 24.77 8.97 -9.18
N GLU A 128 24.45 9.38 -10.41
CA GLU A 128 24.07 10.77 -10.74
C GLU A 128 22.87 11.23 -9.91
N TRP A 129 21.78 10.45 -9.90
CA TRP A 129 20.57 10.80 -9.14
C TRP A 129 20.78 10.80 -7.64
N ILE A 130 21.57 9.85 -7.12
CA ILE A 130 21.94 9.81 -5.70
C ILE A 130 22.80 11.04 -5.36
N GLY A 131 23.72 11.44 -6.24
CA GLY A 131 24.51 12.65 -6.13
C GLY A 131 23.69 13.93 -6.09
N GLU A 132 22.54 13.96 -6.77
CA GLU A 132 21.54 15.03 -6.67
C GLU A 132 20.60 14.89 -5.46
N GLY A 133 20.57 13.72 -4.82
CA GLY A 133 19.67 13.37 -3.71
C GLY A 133 18.26 13.02 -4.13
N LYS A 134 18.08 12.68 -5.40
CA LYS A 134 16.83 12.19 -5.92
C LYS A 134 16.63 10.74 -5.46
N THR A 135 15.36 10.37 -5.33
CA THR A 135 14.96 8.96 -5.17
C THR A 135 14.68 8.37 -6.56
N ARG A 136 14.65 7.05 -6.73
CA ARG A 136 14.44 6.45 -8.06
C ARG A 136 13.15 6.94 -8.75
N ASN A 137 12.08 7.10 -7.98
CA ASN A 137 10.74 7.49 -8.44
C ASN A 137 10.45 8.99 -8.27
N TRP A 138 11.49 9.83 -8.17
CA TRP A 138 11.36 11.27 -7.88
C TRP A 138 10.46 12.02 -8.87
N GLU A 139 10.39 11.59 -10.13
CA GLU A 139 9.55 12.23 -11.16
C GLU A 139 8.05 12.13 -10.83
N TYR A 140 7.63 11.03 -10.20
CA TYR A 140 6.24 10.79 -9.81
C TYR A 140 5.87 11.40 -8.45
N GLN A 141 6.83 11.95 -7.70
CA GLN A 141 6.58 12.54 -6.37
C GLN A 141 6.08 13.98 -6.43
N LYS A 142 6.13 14.63 -7.60
CA LYS A 142 5.66 16.01 -7.79
C LYS A 142 4.24 16.11 -8.39
N CYS A 143 3.56 14.99 -8.57
CA CYS A 143 2.17 14.93 -9.06
C CYS A 143 1.16 14.99 -7.92
#